data_AF-A0A429G2D9-F1
#
_entry.id   AF-A0A429G2D9-F1
#
_cell.length_a   1.000
_cell.length_b   1.000
_cell.length_c   1.000
_cell.angle_alpha   90.00
_cell.angle_beta   90.00
_cell.angle_gamma   90.00
#
_symmetry.space_group_name_H-M   'P 1'
#
loop_
_entity.id
_entity.type
_entity.pdbx_description
1 polymer ?
#
loop_
_entity_poly.entity_id
_entity_poly.type
_entity_poly.pdbx_seq_one_letter_code
_entity_poly.pdbx_strand_id
1 'polypeptide(L)'
;MEMQKLLSEIGLRQDDVMGIIKFGSRVKGYSRESSDEDILVITRSEGGEVIYREGKHIIVISLQDFIEEVLRASPLVSAVLSGYEIIYARYPVYFWIERASEALRRARSIHVDKGGVHDFARLGDG
;
A
#
# COMPACT_ATOMS: atom_id res chain seq x y z
N MET A 1 -14.95 8.00 1.25
CA MET A 1 -16.09 7.14 0.86
C MET A 1 -15.66 5.92 0.04
N GLU A 2 -14.48 5.91 -0.60
CA GLU A 2 -13.97 4.77 -1.38
C GLU A 2 -13.46 3.59 -0.53
N MET A 3 -12.90 3.83 0.66
CA MET A 3 -12.29 2.78 1.48
C MET A 3 -13.30 1.71 1.94
N GLN A 4 -14.48 2.10 2.43
CA GLN A 4 -15.51 1.14 2.86
C GLN A 4 -16.01 0.27 1.70
N LYS A 5 -16.12 0.85 0.50
CA LYS A 5 -16.50 0.13 -0.71
C LYS A 5 -15.43 -0.90 -1.08
N LEU A 6 -14.15 -0.50 -1.10
CA LEU A 6 -13.03 -1.41 -1.35
C LEU A 6 -13.03 -2.57 -0.35
N LEU A 7 -13.13 -2.27 0.96
CA LEU A 7 -13.12 -3.29 2.01
C LEU A 7 -14.30 -4.25 1.90
N SER A 8 -15.49 -3.74 1.58
CA SER A 8 -16.67 -4.57 1.33
C SER A 8 -16.52 -5.45 0.08
N GLU A 9 -15.88 -4.95 -0.99
CA GLU A 9 -15.63 -5.72 -2.22
C GLU A 9 -14.70 -6.91 -2.00
N ILE A 10 -13.71 -6.75 -1.11
CA ILE A 10 -12.73 -7.79 -0.77
C ILE A 10 -13.08 -8.58 0.49
N GLY A 11 -14.24 -8.31 1.11
CA GLY A 11 -14.73 -9.04 2.27
C GLY A 11 -13.93 -8.81 3.56
N LEU A 12 -13.17 -7.71 3.65
CA LEU A 12 -12.36 -7.38 4.83
C LEU A 12 -13.09 -6.42 5.76
N ARG A 13 -12.90 -6.61 7.07
CA ARG A 13 -13.38 -5.67 8.09
C ARG A 13 -12.32 -4.60 8.32
N GLN A 14 -12.77 -3.36 8.55
CA GLN A 14 -11.87 -2.23 8.77
C GLN A 14 -10.93 -2.42 9.97
N ASP A 15 -11.37 -3.10 11.03
CA ASP A 15 -10.56 -3.33 12.23
C ASP A 15 -9.38 -4.29 12.00
N ASP A 16 -9.49 -5.13 10.98
CA ASP A 16 -8.45 -6.06 10.56
C ASP A 16 -7.44 -5.39 9.63
N VAL A 17 -7.78 -4.24 9.04
CA VAL A 17 -6.93 -3.52 8.09
C VAL A 17 -5.98 -2.58 8.82
N MET A 18 -4.69 -2.75 8.55
CA MET A 18 -3.58 -1.99 9.12
C MET A 18 -3.02 -0.97 8.14
N GLY A 19 -3.12 -1.22 6.83
CA GLY A 19 -2.66 -0.30 5.79
C GLY A 19 -3.29 -0.56 4.42
N ILE A 20 -3.42 0.50 3.63
CA ILE A 20 -3.87 0.49 2.23
C ILE A 20 -2.97 1.44 1.46
N ILE A 21 -2.31 0.91 0.44
CA ILE A 21 -1.30 1.63 -0.35
C ILE A 21 -1.64 1.41 -1.82
N LYS A 22 -1.82 2.48 -2.59
CA LYS A 22 -1.87 2.40 -4.05
C LYS A 22 -0.45 2.47 -4.60
N PHE A 23 -0.15 1.73 -5.65
CA PHE A 23 1.16 1.78 -6.29
C PHE A 23 1.05 1.55 -7.80
N GLY A 24 2.20 1.43 -8.46
CA GLY A 24 2.24 1.08 -9.88
C GLY A 24 2.02 2.26 -10.82
N SER A 25 1.61 1.95 -12.06
CA SER A 25 1.69 2.88 -13.20
C SER A 25 0.78 4.11 -13.08
N ARG A 26 -0.40 3.96 -12.45
CA ARG A 26 -1.34 5.06 -12.19
C ARG A 26 -0.78 6.09 -11.22
N VAL A 27 -0.19 5.65 -10.13
CA VAL A 27 0.44 6.54 -9.14
C VAL A 27 1.68 7.23 -9.73
N LYS A 28 2.42 6.55 -10.60
CA LYS A 28 3.62 7.09 -11.25
C LYS A 28 3.32 8.03 -12.43
N GLY A 29 2.06 8.26 -12.79
CA GLY A 29 1.68 9.14 -13.90
C GLY A 29 1.98 8.59 -15.30
N TYR A 30 2.28 7.29 -15.42
CA TYR A 30 2.54 6.60 -16.70
C TYR A 30 1.33 5.77 -17.18
N SER A 31 0.17 5.93 -16.55
CA SER A 31 -1.01 5.13 -16.85
C SER A 31 -1.58 5.41 -18.24
N ARG A 32 -2.00 4.33 -18.91
CA ARG A 32 -2.93 4.39 -20.05
C ARG A 32 -4.36 4.24 -19.51
N GLU A 33 -5.38 4.61 -20.27
CA GLU A 33 -6.78 4.48 -19.84
C GLU A 33 -7.17 3.04 -19.43
N SER A 34 -6.45 2.04 -19.95
CA SER A 34 -6.66 0.62 -19.64
C SER A 34 -5.79 0.08 -18.49
N SER A 35 -5.00 0.92 -17.82
CA SER A 35 -4.10 0.45 -16.75
C SER A 35 -4.91 0.02 -15.54
N ASP A 36 -4.66 -1.18 -15.02
CA ASP A 36 -5.25 -1.61 -13.75
C ASP A 36 -4.72 -0.76 -12.58
N GLU A 37 -5.52 -0.65 -11.51
CA GLU A 37 -5.12 -0.01 -10.26
C GLU A 37 -4.48 -1.04 -9.33
N ASP A 38 -3.19 -0.88 -9.03
CA ASP A 38 -2.47 -1.75 -8.10
C ASP A 38 -2.63 -1.26 -6.66
N ILE A 39 -3.13 -2.13 -5.79
CA ILE A 39 -3.42 -1.83 -4.39
C ILE A 39 -2.81 -2.89 -3.50
N LEU A 40 -2.04 -2.47 -2.49
CA LEU A 40 -1.55 -3.31 -1.42
C LEU A 40 -2.40 -3.06 -0.18
N VAL A 41 -3.03 -4.11 0.35
CA VAL A 41 -3.77 -4.11 1.60
C VAL A 41 -2.98 -4.93 2.62
N ILE A 42 -2.69 -4.30 3.75
CA ILE A 42 -1.97 -4.92 4.87
C ILE A 42 -2.99 -5.15 5.98
N THR A 43 -3.16 -6.40 6.39
CA THR A 43 -4.05 -6.76 7.49
C THR A 43 -3.26 -7.09 8.76
N ARG A 44 -3.95 -7.27 9.88
CA ARG A 44 -3.35 -7.63 11.16
C ARG A 44 -2.73 -9.04 11.16
N SER A 45 -3.41 -10.02 10.58
CA SER A 45 -3.05 -11.44 10.78
C SER A 45 -3.33 -12.36 9.60
N GLU A 46 -4.14 -11.95 8.62
CA GLU A 46 -4.51 -12.78 7.46
C GLU A 46 -3.92 -12.20 6.17
N GLY A 47 -3.67 -13.04 5.17
CA GLY A 47 -3.09 -12.60 3.92
C GLY A 47 -2.68 -13.74 3.00
N GLY A 48 -1.95 -13.41 1.95
CA GLY A 48 -1.54 -14.36 0.91
C GLY A 48 -2.52 -14.43 -0.27
N GLU A 49 -3.44 -13.47 -0.36
CA GLU A 49 -4.46 -13.43 -1.41
C GLU A 49 -4.12 -12.38 -2.47
N VAL A 50 -4.38 -12.72 -3.73
CA VAL A 50 -4.33 -11.80 -4.85
C VAL A 50 -5.69 -11.78 -5.51
N ILE A 51 -6.32 -10.61 -5.53
CA ILE A 51 -7.70 -10.40 -5.98
C ILE A 51 -7.70 -9.49 -7.20
N TYR A 52 -8.32 -9.97 -8.29
CA TYR A 52 -8.56 -9.18 -9.51
C TYR A 52 -10.04 -8.84 -9.63
N ARG A 53 -10.39 -7.56 -9.55
CA ARG A 53 -11.79 -7.08 -9.56
C ARG A 53 -11.90 -5.72 -10.23
N GLU A 54 -12.78 -5.59 -11.23
CA GLU A 54 -13.12 -4.30 -11.87
C GLU A 54 -11.91 -3.44 -12.28
N GLY A 55 -10.87 -4.06 -12.85
CA GLY A 55 -9.63 -3.35 -13.23
C GLY A 55 -8.76 -2.93 -12.05
N LYS A 56 -8.94 -3.56 -10.87
CA LYS A 56 -8.06 -3.44 -9.70
C LYS A 56 -7.32 -4.75 -9.50
N HIS A 57 -6.05 -4.62 -9.21
CA HIS A 57 -5.17 -5.71 -8.78
C HIS A 57 -4.82 -5.48 -7.30
N ILE A 58 -5.42 -6.28 -6.43
CA ILE A 58 -5.36 -6.10 -4.99
C ILE A 58 -4.54 -7.23 -4.39
N ILE A 59 -3.44 -6.88 -3.74
CA ILE A 59 -2.58 -7.80 -3.00
C ILE A 59 -2.90 -7.65 -1.53
N VAL A 60 -3.31 -8.74 -0.87
CA VAL A 60 -3.61 -8.76 0.56
C VAL A 60 -2.53 -9.55 1.29
N ILE A 61 -1.82 -8.91 2.22
CA ILE A 61 -0.77 -9.55 3.02
C ILE A 61 -0.98 -9.27 4.52
N SER A 62 -0.47 -10.16 5.36
CA SER A 62 -0.44 -9.90 6.79
C SER A 62 0.64 -8.87 7.13
N LEU A 63 0.51 -8.22 8.29
CA LEU A 63 1.54 -7.32 8.81
C LEU A 63 2.88 -8.02 8.98
N GLN A 64 2.87 -9.29 9.40
CA GLN A 64 4.09 -10.07 9.56
C GLN A 64 4.78 -10.27 8.21
N ASP A 65 4.05 -10.72 7.20
CA ASP A 65 4.60 -10.93 5.84
C ASP A 65 5.12 -9.62 5.27
N PHE A 66 4.40 -8.51 5.45
CA PHE A 66 4.86 -7.19 5.01
C PHE A 66 6.22 -6.82 5.62
N ILE A 67 6.40 -7.06 6.92
CA ILE A 67 7.66 -6.78 7.61
C ILE A 67 8.77 -7.68 7.06
N GLU A 68 8.50 -8.97 6.85
CA GLU A 68 9.46 -9.91 6.28
C GLU A 68 9.90 -9.49 4.86
N GLU A 69 8.96 -9.10 4.02
CA GLU A 69 9.20 -8.59 2.66
C GLU A 69 10.05 -7.31 2.70
N VAL A 70 9.79 -6.41 3.65
CA VAL A 70 10.58 -5.17 3.86
C VAL A 70 12.01 -5.51 4.29
N LEU A 71 12.18 -6.41 5.25
CA LEU A 71 13.49 -6.82 5.75
C LEU A 71 14.33 -7.51 4.67
N ARG A 72 13.68 -8.25 3.76
CA ARG A 72 14.33 -8.89 2.61
C ARG A 72 14.59 -7.95 1.43
N ALA A 73 14.09 -6.70 1.51
CA ALA A 73 14.07 -5.78 0.39
C ALA A 73 13.50 -6.44 -0.89
N SER A 74 12.36 -7.12 -0.74
CA SER A 74 11.82 -7.96 -1.79
C SER A 74 11.45 -7.17 -3.06
N PRO A 75 11.31 -7.86 -4.22
CA PRO A 75 10.81 -7.24 -5.43
C PRO A 75 9.42 -6.59 -5.25
N LEU A 76 8.55 -7.17 -4.43
CA LEU A 76 7.23 -6.60 -4.11
C LEU A 76 7.38 -5.23 -3.43
N VAL A 77 8.17 -5.16 -2.37
CA VAL A 77 8.42 -3.91 -1.64
C VAL A 77 9.08 -2.87 -2.52
N SER A 78 10.03 -3.29 -3.36
CA SER A 78 10.66 -2.42 -4.34
C SER A 78 9.66 -1.87 -5.37
N ALA A 79 8.76 -2.72 -5.88
CA ALA A 79 7.72 -2.34 -6.83
C ALA A 79 6.74 -1.34 -6.21
N VAL A 80 6.25 -1.61 -4.99
CA VAL A 80 5.36 -0.71 -4.25
C VAL A 80 6.07 0.62 -4.00
N LEU A 81 7.25 0.60 -3.40
CA LEU A 81 7.93 1.83 -2.95
C LEU A 81 8.59 2.65 -4.06
N SER A 82 8.67 2.12 -5.27
CA SER A 82 9.13 2.87 -6.45
C SER A 82 8.14 3.94 -6.93
N GLY A 83 6.93 3.97 -6.37
CA GLY A 83 5.93 5.02 -6.59
C GLY A 83 4.61 4.59 -5.97
N TYR A 84 4.29 5.16 -4.81
CA TYR A 84 3.12 4.79 -4.02
C TYR A 84 2.41 6.00 -3.42
N GLU A 85 1.14 5.79 -3.11
CA GLU A 85 0.27 6.69 -2.36
C GLU A 85 -0.30 5.92 -1.17
N ILE A 86 -0.07 6.42 0.05
CA ILE A 86 -0.69 5.84 1.24
C ILE A 86 -2.09 6.39 1.37
N ILE A 87 -3.09 5.52 1.23
CA ILE A 87 -4.49 5.87 1.46
C ILE A 87 -4.81 5.78 2.95
N TYR A 88 -4.21 4.79 3.62
CA TYR A 88 -4.42 4.54 5.03
C TYR A 88 -3.23 3.75 5.60
N ALA A 89 -2.76 4.09 6.80
CA ALA A 89 -1.77 3.31 7.51
C ALA A 89 -1.86 3.57 9.02
N ARG A 90 -1.86 2.50 9.83
CA ARG A 90 -1.73 2.56 11.29
C ARG A 90 -0.32 2.14 11.72
N TYR A 91 0.05 2.44 12.97
CA TYR A 91 1.26 1.84 13.56
C TYR A 91 1.12 0.29 13.57
N PRO A 92 2.16 -0.48 13.19
CA PRO A 92 3.51 -0.06 12.79
C PRO A 92 3.72 0.04 11.25
N VAL A 93 2.68 -0.01 10.42
CA VAL A 93 2.80 -0.02 8.95
C VAL A 93 3.57 1.18 8.42
N TYR A 94 3.19 2.40 8.81
CA TYR A 94 3.87 3.61 8.32
C TYR A 94 5.37 3.62 8.67
N PHE A 95 5.73 3.15 9.87
CA PHE A 95 7.12 3.05 10.32
C PHE A 95 7.93 2.14 9.41
N TRP A 96 7.37 0.98 9.05
CA TRP A 96 8.04 0.03 8.16
C TRP A 96 8.16 0.54 6.72
N ILE A 97 7.17 1.29 6.23
CA ILE A 97 7.25 1.97 4.93
C ILE A 97 8.40 2.98 4.90
N GLU A 98 8.55 3.79 5.95
CA GLU A 98 9.66 4.75 6.06
C GLU A 98 11.01 4.06 6.12
N ARG A 99 11.12 3.00 6.93
CA ARG A 99 12.33 2.17 7.02
C ARG A 99 12.74 1.59 5.67
N ALA A 100 11.79 1.03 4.93
CA ALA A 100 12.00 0.46 3.61
C ALA A 100 12.40 1.53 2.58
N SER A 101 11.72 2.68 2.60
CA SER A 101 12.01 3.81 1.72
C SER A 101 13.45 4.33 1.92
N GLU A 102 13.91 4.43 3.17
CA GLU A 102 15.29 4.80 3.47
C GLU A 102 16.30 3.77 2.98
N ALA A 103 16.03 2.48 3.17
CA ALA A 103 16.91 1.42 2.72
C ALA A 103 17.10 1.45 1.20
N LEU A 104 16.00 1.62 0.45
CA LEU A 104 16.01 1.71 -1.02
C LEU A 104 16.76 2.96 -1.52
N ARG A 105 16.60 4.11 -0.84
CA ARG A 105 17.35 5.34 -1.15
C ARG A 105 18.85 5.14 -0.96
N ARG A 106 19.28 4.49 0.13
CA ARG A 106 20.69 4.20 0.41
C ARG A 106 21.32 3.25 -0.60
N ALA A 107 20.54 2.28 -1.10
CA ALA A 107 20.99 1.33 -2.12
C ALA A 107 21.18 1.96 -3.51
N ARG A 108 20.83 3.25 -3.71
CA ARG A 108 20.74 3.94 -5.02
C ARG A 108 19.89 3.21 -6.05
N SER A 109 19.07 2.26 -5.62
CA SER A 109 18.39 1.33 -6.53
C SER A 109 17.12 1.92 -7.13
N ILE A 110 16.53 2.98 -6.56
CA ILE A 110 15.24 3.51 -7.00
C ILE A 110 15.10 5.01 -6.65
N HIS A 111 14.58 5.82 -7.57
CA HIS A 111 14.08 7.17 -7.26
C HIS A 111 12.73 7.01 -6.55
N VAL A 112 12.72 7.14 -5.22
CA VAL A 112 11.50 7.03 -4.40
C VAL A 112 10.78 8.38 -4.40
N ASP A 113 9.82 8.52 -5.31
CA ASP A 113 8.89 9.66 -5.34
C ASP A 113 7.80 9.41 -4.29
N LYS A 114 7.82 10.18 -3.19
CA LYS A 114 6.79 10.09 -2.15
C LYS A 114 5.51 10.72 -2.73
N GLY A 115 4.60 9.90 -3.23
CA GLY A 115 3.24 10.34 -3.55
C GLY A 115 2.58 10.91 -2.30
N GLY A 116 1.91 12.06 -2.46
CA GLY A 116 1.44 12.91 -1.37
C GLY A 116 0.65 12.15 -0.30
N VAL A 117 1.00 12.36 0.96
CA VAL A 117 0.18 11.95 2.10
C VAL A 117 -1.02 12.89 2.13
N HIS A 118 -2.19 12.43 1.70
CA HIS A 118 -3.42 13.14 1.99
C HIS A 118 -3.72 12.98 3.48
N ASP A 119 -3.49 14.06 4.22
CA ASP A 119 -3.70 14.18 5.66
C ASP A 119 -5.19 14.00 5.98
N PHE A 120 -5.62 12.76 6.28
CA PHE A 120 -6.97 12.48 6.80
C PHE A 120 -7.04 12.62 8.33
N ALA A 121 -6.06 13.29 8.95
CA ALA A 121 -6.06 13.65 10.36
C ALA A 121 -6.77 14.99 10.63
N ARG A 122 -7.97 15.21 10.07
CA ARG A 122 -8.92 16.25 10.53
C ARG A 122 -10.37 15.81 10.33
N LEU A 123 -10.80 14.82 11.09
CA LEU A 123 -12.20 14.66 11.48
C LEU A 123 -12.21 14.30 12.97
N GLY A 124 -12.04 15.33 13.79
CA GLY A 124 -12.00 15.17 15.24
C GLY A 124 -11.65 16.47 15.96
N ASP A 125 -12.34 17.57 15.63
CA ASP A 125 -12.48 18.72 16.53
C ASP A 125 -13.97 19.07 16.57
N GLY A 126 -14.62 18.61 17.64
CA GLY A 126 -15.78 19.27 18.23
C GLY A 126 -15.33 20.06 19.45
#